data_AF-K9PVY9-F1
#
_entry.id   AF-K9PVY9-F1
#
_cell.length_a   1.000
_cell.length_b   1.000
_cell.length_c   1.000
_cell.angle_alpha   90.00
_cell.angle_beta   90.00
_cell.angle_gamma   90.00
#
_symmetry.space_group_name_H-M   'P 1'
#
loop_
_entity.id
_entity.type
_entity.pdbx_description
1 polymer ?
#
loop_
_entity_poly.entity_id
_entity_poly.type
_entity_poly.pdbx_seq_one_letter_code
_entity_poly.pdbx_strand_id
1 'polypeptide(L)'
;MLSQSSPVSYFHIKQKFIGQILIDAGLVAQPQLDLALANQHMPIYNHLRLGEIFTLRGWVSQKTLDFFVYRWPKLIVEVRKNGRKIKLGQCLYEADLISREQALIVLKRRKQTNENLYGLMLSYGYLREKTLYYFIGNLYPQTQAKRKLRTLKKFRKSHIIKDVAIRSDQKETFCLNY
;
A
#
# COMPACT_ATOMS: atom_id res chain seq x y z
N MET A 1 33.17 18.95 -0.29
CA MET A 1 32.15 19.11 -1.36
C MET A 1 31.06 18.06 -1.14
N LEU A 2 29.84 18.49 -0.86
CA LEU A 2 28.70 17.64 -0.50
C LEU A 2 28.15 16.95 -1.77
N SER A 3 28.28 15.62 -1.84
CA SER A 3 27.61 14.79 -2.84
C SER A 3 26.13 14.69 -2.48
N GLN A 4 25.28 15.34 -3.27
CA GLN A 4 23.84 15.30 -3.09
C GLN A 4 23.29 13.94 -3.53
N SER A 5 22.89 13.14 -2.55
CA SER A 5 21.99 12.00 -2.72
C SER A 5 20.64 12.48 -3.28
N SER A 6 20.44 12.28 -4.58
CA SER A 6 19.15 12.45 -5.26
C SER A 6 18.33 11.17 -5.12
N PRO A 7 17.18 11.16 -4.42
CA PRO A 7 16.28 10.04 -4.46
C PRO A 7 15.35 10.20 -5.68
N VAL A 8 14.97 9.07 -6.28
CA VAL A 8 13.95 8.92 -7.33
C VAL A 8 14.48 8.96 -8.76
N SER A 9 15.17 7.88 -9.16
CA SER A 9 15.15 7.41 -10.54
C SER A 9 15.09 5.89 -10.56
N TYR A 10 13.91 5.31 -10.79
CA TYR A 10 13.76 3.90 -11.10
C TYR A 10 12.57 3.70 -12.03
N PHE A 11 12.75 3.71 -13.35
CA PHE A 11 11.73 3.14 -14.25
C PHE A 11 12.30 2.63 -15.57
N HIS A 12 13.03 1.52 -15.50
CA HIS A 12 13.01 0.49 -16.54
C HIS A 12 12.17 -0.68 -16.00
N ILE A 13 11.21 -1.20 -16.75
CA ILE A 13 10.62 -2.51 -16.44
C ILE A 13 11.68 -3.57 -16.80
N LYS A 14 12.77 -3.65 -16.02
CA LYS A 14 13.49 -4.92 -15.86
C LYS A 14 12.47 -5.91 -15.28
N GLN A 15 12.52 -7.17 -15.68
CA GLN A 15 11.75 -8.23 -15.03
C GLN A 15 12.06 -8.20 -13.53
N LYS A 16 11.24 -7.51 -12.75
CA LYS A 16 11.37 -7.48 -11.29
C LYS A 16 10.79 -8.79 -10.79
N PHE A 17 11.58 -9.53 -10.04
CA PHE A 17 11.10 -10.72 -9.34
C PHE A 17 9.94 -10.34 -8.40
N ILE A 18 9.01 -11.27 -8.23
CA ILE A 18 7.79 -11.06 -7.43
C ILE A 18 8.13 -10.58 -6.01
N GLY A 19 9.18 -11.11 -5.39
CA GLY A 19 9.65 -10.67 -4.08
C GLY A 19 9.93 -9.17 -4.00
N GLN A 20 10.64 -8.61 -4.99
CA GLN A 20 10.93 -7.17 -5.02
C GLN A 20 9.68 -6.34 -5.25
N ILE A 21 8.76 -6.80 -6.10
CA ILE A 21 7.48 -6.12 -6.33
C ILE A 21 6.69 -6.01 -5.02
N LEU A 22 6.61 -7.08 -4.24
CA LEU A 22 5.91 -7.11 -2.97
C LEU A 22 6.60 -6.25 -1.90
N ILE A 23 7.94 -6.18 -1.89
CA ILE A 23 8.69 -5.26 -1.03
C ILE A 23 8.39 -3.81 -1.39
N ASP A 24 8.48 -3.46 -2.68
CA ASP A 24 8.22 -2.11 -3.16
C ASP A 24 6.77 -1.69 -2.82
N ALA A 25 5.83 -2.63 -2.89
CA ALA A 25 4.43 -2.45 -2.49
C ALA A 25 4.21 -2.46 -0.96
N GLY A 26 5.22 -2.75 -0.14
CA GLY A 26 5.11 -2.79 1.32
C GLY A 26 4.26 -3.94 1.86
N LEU A 27 4.08 -5.00 1.06
CA LEU A 27 3.33 -6.19 1.41
C LEU A 27 4.20 -7.19 2.17
N VAL A 28 5.48 -7.25 1.82
CA VAL A 28 6.52 -7.97 2.57
C VAL A 28 7.69 -7.04 2.89
N ALA A 29 8.44 -7.36 3.94
CA ALA A 29 9.67 -6.69 4.32
C ALA A 29 10.90 -7.45 3.78
N GLN A 30 12.06 -6.78 3.69
CA GLN A 30 13.31 -7.42 3.26
C GLN A 30 13.65 -8.67 4.10
N PRO A 31 13.58 -8.65 5.45
CA PRO A 31 13.86 -9.85 6.25
C PRO A 31 12.92 -11.02 5.97
N GLN A 32 11.67 -10.75 5.56
CA GLN A 32 10.71 -11.80 5.17
C GLN A 32 11.09 -12.41 3.82
N LEU A 33 11.56 -11.60 2.86
CA LEU A 33 12.10 -12.12 1.60
C LEU A 33 13.34 -12.98 1.84
N ASP A 34 14.28 -12.49 2.65
CA ASP A 34 15.52 -13.21 2.97
C ASP A 34 15.22 -14.56 3.64
N LEU A 35 14.30 -14.57 4.60
CA LEU A 35 13.85 -15.80 5.27
C LEU A 35 13.15 -16.76 4.30
N ALA A 36 12.30 -16.26 3.40
CA ALA A 36 11.63 -17.13 2.42
C ALA A 36 12.62 -17.74 1.42
N LEU A 37 13.63 -16.98 0.98
CA LEU A 37 14.71 -17.48 0.13
C LEU A 37 15.52 -18.55 0.87
N ALA A 38 15.88 -18.31 2.13
CA ALA A 38 16.56 -19.32 2.95
C ALA A 38 15.71 -20.58 3.13
N ASN A 39 14.39 -20.45 3.33
CA ASN A 39 13.49 -21.59 3.41
C ASN A 39 13.46 -22.40 2.11
N GLN A 40 13.45 -21.75 0.94
CA GLN A 40 13.45 -22.44 -0.35
C GLN A 40 14.66 -23.36 -0.57
N HIS A 41 15.79 -23.10 0.10
CA HIS A 41 16.97 -23.97 0.05
C HIS A 41 16.92 -25.15 1.04
N MET A 42 15.93 -25.21 1.93
CA MET A 42 15.76 -26.33 2.86
C MET A 42 15.09 -27.52 2.17
N PRO A 43 15.53 -28.78 2.43
CA PRO A 43 14.93 -29.97 1.82
C PRO A 43 13.41 -30.09 1.98
N ILE A 44 12.87 -29.58 3.09
CA ILE A 44 11.44 -29.64 3.40
C ILE A 44 10.62 -28.67 2.53
N TYR A 45 11.22 -27.58 2.03
CA TYR A 45 10.51 -26.53 1.29
C TYR A 45 11.04 -26.32 -0.14
N ASN A 46 11.98 -27.15 -0.61
CA ASN A 46 12.61 -27.01 -1.93
C ASN A 46 11.64 -27.18 -3.11
N HIS A 47 10.48 -27.81 -2.87
CA HIS A 47 9.41 -27.95 -3.84
C HIS A 47 8.50 -26.71 -3.91
N LEU A 48 8.60 -25.79 -2.94
CA LEU A 48 7.78 -24.60 -2.85
C LEU A 48 8.43 -23.41 -3.57
N ARG A 49 7.63 -22.72 -4.38
CA ARG A 49 7.96 -21.42 -4.97
C ARG A 49 7.90 -20.33 -3.90
N LEU A 50 8.59 -19.23 -4.15
CA LEU A 50 8.68 -18.11 -3.22
C LEU A 50 7.30 -17.57 -2.78
N GLY A 51 6.35 -17.49 -3.73
CA GLY A 51 4.98 -17.09 -3.44
C GLY A 51 4.25 -18.07 -2.51
N GLU A 52 4.45 -19.38 -2.69
CA GLU A 52 3.84 -20.40 -1.84
C GLU A 52 4.39 -20.34 -0.42
N ILE A 53 5.68 -20.04 -0.26
CA ILE A 53 6.29 -19.80 1.05
C ILE A 53 5.68 -18.56 1.73
N PHE A 54 5.44 -17.47 0.99
CA PHE A 54 4.76 -16.28 1.53
C PHE A 54 3.33 -16.55 1.98
N THR A 55 2.56 -17.33 1.21
CA THR A 55 1.21 -17.76 1.58
C THR A 55 1.24 -18.68 2.80
N LEU A 56 2.13 -19.68 2.82
CA LEU A 56 2.28 -20.64 3.91
C LEU A 56 2.60 -19.94 5.24
N ARG A 57 3.41 -18.88 5.20
CA ARG A 57 3.76 -18.07 6.38
C ARG A 57 2.69 -17.05 6.78
N GLY A 58 1.62 -16.90 5.98
CA GLY A 58 0.54 -15.95 6.23
C GLY A 58 0.93 -14.49 6.01
N TRP A 59 2.04 -14.20 5.32
CA TRP A 59 2.48 -12.81 5.11
C TRP A 59 1.71 -12.12 3.98
N VAL A 60 1.25 -12.88 2.99
CA VAL A 60 0.47 -12.39 1.85
C VAL A 60 -0.57 -13.46 1.50
N SER A 61 -1.79 -13.06 1.11
CA SER A 61 -2.78 -14.03 0.65
C SER A 61 -2.46 -14.54 -0.75
N GLN A 62 -2.89 -15.77 -1.07
CA GLN A 62 -2.74 -16.31 -2.43
C GLN A 62 -3.37 -15.38 -3.47
N LYS A 63 -4.52 -14.80 -3.15
CA LYS A 63 -5.23 -13.87 -4.04
C LYS A 63 -4.44 -12.59 -4.31
N THR A 64 -3.77 -12.04 -3.30
CA THR A 64 -2.84 -10.91 -3.51
C THR A 64 -1.69 -11.32 -4.41
N LEU A 65 -1.09 -12.49 -4.20
CA LEU A 65 -0.01 -12.99 -5.06
C LEU A 65 -0.46 -13.15 -6.52
N ASP A 66 -1.59 -13.81 -6.74
CA ASP A 66 -2.17 -14.02 -8.07
C ASP A 66 -2.43 -12.69 -8.77
N PHE A 67 -2.91 -11.69 -8.03
CA PHE A 67 -3.07 -10.34 -8.57
C PHE A 67 -1.73 -9.76 -9.06
N PHE A 68 -0.67 -9.82 -8.25
CA PHE A 68 0.63 -9.25 -8.64
C PHE A 68 1.33 -10.03 -9.75
N VAL A 69 1.09 -11.33 -9.86
CA VAL A 69 1.66 -12.17 -10.92
C VAL A 69 0.90 -12.00 -12.24
N TYR A 70 -0.43 -12.10 -12.22
CA TYR A 70 -1.21 -12.23 -13.44
C TYR A 70 -1.92 -10.94 -13.88
N ARG A 71 -2.37 -10.12 -12.92
CA ARG A 71 -3.20 -8.93 -13.20
C ARG A 71 -2.35 -7.66 -13.28
N TRP A 72 -1.44 -7.47 -12.33
CA TRP A 72 -0.65 -6.26 -12.21
C TRP A 72 0.16 -5.92 -13.48
N PRO A 73 0.91 -6.85 -14.10
CA PRO A 73 1.68 -6.53 -15.30
C PRO A 73 0.81 -6.05 -16.46
N LYS A 74 -0.33 -6.71 -16.67
CA LYS A 74 -1.32 -6.33 -17.70
C LYS A 74 -1.87 -4.94 -17.43
N LEU A 75 -2.22 -4.66 -16.18
CA LEU A 75 -2.77 -3.38 -15.76
C LEU A 75 -1.80 -2.22 -16.02
N ILE A 76 -0.51 -2.41 -15.72
CA ILE A 76 0.52 -1.40 -15.98
C ILE A 76 0.65 -1.10 -17.48
N VAL A 77 0.59 -2.13 -18.33
CA VAL A 77 0.62 -1.95 -19.79
C VAL A 77 -0.62 -1.18 -20.26
N GLU A 78 -1.82 -1.53 -19.79
CA GLU A 78 -3.07 -0.86 -20.17
C GLU A 78 -3.08 0.62 -19.80
N VAL A 79 -2.57 0.99 -18.62
CA VAL A 79 -2.46 2.40 -18.21
C VAL A 79 -1.49 3.15 -19.11
N ARG A 80 -0.31 2.57 -19.35
CA ARG A 80 0.79 3.27 -20.01
C ARG A 80 0.60 3.40 -21.51
N LYS A 81 0.14 2.34 -22.17
CA LYS A 81 -0.04 2.33 -23.62
C LYS A 81 -1.38 2.91 -24.04
N ASN A 82 -2.45 2.59 -23.31
CA ASN A 82 -3.81 2.89 -23.77
C ASN A 82 -4.44 4.07 -23.02
N GLY A 83 -3.72 4.69 -22.08
CA GLY A 83 -4.23 5.79 -21.27
C GLY A 83 -5.43 5.41 -20.40
N ARG A 84 -5.62 4.11 -20.11
CA ARG A 84 -6.79 3.61 -19.40
C ARG A 84 -6.90 4.26 -18.02
N LYS A 85 -8.05 4.89 -17.74
CA LYS A 85 -8.37 5.39 -16.40
C LYS A 85 -8.72 4.23 -15.47
N ILE A 86 -8.00 4.11 -14.35
CA ILE A 86 -8.25 3.08 -13.33
C ILE A 86 -8.88 3.67 -12.08
N LYS A 87 -9.90 2.97 -11.58
CA LYS A 87 -10.47 3.17 -10.25
C LYS A 87 -9.57 2.49 -9.22
N LEU A 88 -8.71 3.26 -8.55
CA LEU A 88 -7.74 2.73 -7.60
C LEU A 88 -8.39 1.86 -6.49
N GLY A 89 -9.55 2.25 -5.97
CA GLY A 89 -10.27 1.43 -4.97
C GLY A 89 -10.63 0.04 -5.47
N GLN A 90 -11.05 -0.10 -6.74
CA GLN A 90 -11.33 -1.41 -7.33
C GLN A 90 -10.06 -2.25 -7.47
N CYS A 91 -8.95 -1.62 -7.87
CA CYS A 91 -7.65 -2.26 -7.97
C CYS A 91 -7.17 -2.80 -6.62
N LEU A 92 -7.32 -2.02 -5.54
CA LEU A 92 -6.99 -2.46 -4.17
C LEU A 92 -7.87 -3.62 -3.69
N TYR A 93 -9.16 -3.62 -4.06
CA TYR A 93 -10.09 -4.72 -3.74
C TYR A 93 -9.76 -6.00 -4.53
N GLU A 94 -9.48 -5.89 -5.83
CA GLU A 94 -9.05 -7.01 -6.68
C GLU A 94 -7.75 -7.64 -6.16
N ALA A 95 -6.84 -6.82 -5.62
CA ALA A 95 -5.59 -7.25 -5.02
C ALA A 95 -5.74 -7.84 -3.60
N ASP A 96 -6.97 -7.93 -3.07
CA ASP A 96 -7.25 -8.43 -1.72
C ASP A 96 -6.61 -7.58 -0.61
N LEU A 97 -6.34 -6.30 -0.88
CA LEU A 97 -5.71 -5.37 0.06
C LEU A 97 -6.71 -4.60 0.91
N ILE A 98 -7.98 -4.60 0.50
CA ILE A 98 -9.09 -4.06 1.27
C ILE A 98 -10.29 -5.00 1.10
N SER A 99 -11.04 -5.22 2.18
CA SER A 99 -12.28 -6.01 2.13
C SER A 99 -13.46 -5.16 1.62
N ARG A 100 -14.53 -5.84 1.20
CA ARG A 100 -15.80 -5.17 0.85
C ARG A 100 -16.34 -4.37 2.04
N GLU A 101 -16.28 -4.94 3.24
CA GLU A 101 -16.76 -4.30 4.46
C GLU A 101 -15.96 -3.02 4.77
N GLN A 102 -14.63 -3.10 4.74
CA GLN A 102 -13.75 -1.95 4.93
C GLN A 102 -14.04 -0.85 3.89
N ALA A 103 -14.24 -1.23 2.63
CA ALA A 103 -14.62 -0.28 1.58
C ALA A 103 -15.98 0.40 1.86
N LEU A 104 -16.98 -0.35 2.33
CA LEU A 104 -18.30 0.18 2.67
C LEU A 104 -18.23 1.15 3.85
N ILE A 105 -17.48 0.81 4.90
CA ILE A 105 -17.27 1.68 6.08
C ILE A 105 -16.67 3.03 5.64
N VAL A 106 -15.60 2.98 4.84
CA VAL A 106 -14.92 4.19 4.36
C VAL A 106 -15.83 5.01 3.43
N LEU A 107 -16.59 4.37 2.54
CA LEU A 107 -17.53 5.05 1.64
C LEU A 107 -18.66 5.74 2.42
N LYS A 108 -19.21 5.08 3.44
CA LYS A 108 -20.23 5.65 4.33
C LYS A 108 -19.68 6.87 5.06
N ARG A 109 -18.49 6.77 5.66
CA ARG A 109 -17.83 7.90 6.35
C ARG A 109 -17.60 9.08 5.40
N ARG A 110 -17.05 8.82 4.22
CA ARG A 110 -16.80 9.86 3.22
C ARG A 110 -18.07 10.61 2.82
N LYS A 111 -19.22 9.94 2.72
CA LYS A 111 -20.50 10.60 2.40
C LYS A 111 -20.92 11.60 3.49
N GLN A 112 -20.56 11.33 4.74
CA GLN A 112 -20.92 12.18 5.89
C GLN A 112 -19.96 13.35 6.08
N THR A 113 -18.66 13.15 5.89
CA THR A 113 -17.63 14.15 6.24
C THR A 113 -16.94 14.80 5.04
N ASN A 114 -17.20 14.30 3.83
CA ASN A 114 -16.51 14.69 2.60
C ASN A 114 -14.97 14.52 2.67
N GLU A 115 -14.48 13.67 3.57
CA GLU A 115 -13.05 13.40 3.73
C GLU A 115 -12.46 12.61 2.54
N ASN A 116 -11.14 12.65 2.42
CA ASN A 116 -10.45 11.89 1.38
C ASN A 116 -10.57 10.39 1.64
N LEU A 117 -11.14 9.64 0.69
CA LEU A 117 -11.33 8.18 0.78
C LEU A 117 -10.06 7.42 1.18
N TYR A 118 -8.93 7.72 0.53
CA TYR A 118 -7.69 7.02 0.83
C TYR A 118 -7.06 7.51 2.14
N GLY A 119 -7.27 8.78 2.49
CA GLY A 119 -6.91 9.30 3.81
C GLY A 119 -7.59 8.54 4.94
N LEU A 120 -8.89 8.26 4.79
CA LEU A 120 -9.67 7.45 5.73
C LEU A 120 -9.16 6.00 5.81
N MET A 121 -8.82 5.38 4.67
CA MET A 121 -8.23 4.02 4.66
C MET A 121 -6.91 3.94 5.42
N LEU A 122 -6.08 4.99 5.33
CA LEU A 122 -4.83 5.08 6.07
C LEU A 122 -5.09 5.32 7.57
N SER A 123 -6.02 6.22 7.93
CA SER A 123 -6.30 6.54 9.34
C SER A 123 -6.95 5.38 10.09
N TYR A 124 -7.78 4.57 9.43
CA TYR A 124 -8.37 3.37 10.01
C TYR A 124 -7.41 2.16 10.02
N GLY A 125 -6.21 2.29 9.46
CA GLY A 125 -5.23 1.20 9.38
C GLY A 125 -5.59 0.09 8.38
N TYR A 126 -6.61 0.28 7.55
CA TYR A 126 -7.02 -0.70 6.53
C TYR A 126 -5.99 -0.84 5.39
N LEU A 127 -5.19 0.21 5.15
CA LEU A 127 -4.20 0.21 4.09
C LEU A 127 -2.89 0.84 4.59
N ARG A 128 -1.75 0.25 4.21
CA ARG A 128 -0.44 0.82 4.50
C ARG A 128 -0.12 1.96 3.53
N GLU A 129 0.54 3.00 4.03
CA GLU A 129 0.95 4.17 3.23
C GLU A 129 1.85 3.77 2.05
N LYS A 130 2.84 2.89 2.32
CA LYS A 130 3.75 2.38 1.28
C LYS A 130 2.99 1.69 0.15
N THR A 131 1.98 0.87 0.48
CA THR A 131 1.13 0.19 -0.50
C THR A 131 0.33 1.18 -1.33
N LEU A 132 -0.35 2.13 -0.69
CA LEU A 132 -1.09 3.15 -1.43
C LEU A 132 -0.18 3.95 -2.39
N TYR A 133 1.01 4.33 -1.92
CA TYR A 133 1.97 5.11 -2.71
C TYR A 133 2.53 4.31 -3.87
N TYR A 134 2.80 3.02 -3.67
CA TYR A 134 3.21 2.12 -4.74
C TYR A 134 2.16 2.08 -5.86
N PHE A 135 0.88 1.90 -5.52
CA PHE A 135 -0.18 1.88 -6.51
C PHE A 135 -0.33 3.22 -7.22
N ILE A 136 -0.31 4.34 -6.49
CA ILE A 136 -0.44 5.67 -7.09
C ILE A 136 0.72 5.98 -8.04
N GLY A 137 1.95 5.66 -7.64
CA GLY A 137 3.15 5.92 -8.44
C GLY A 137 3.21 5.08 -9.72
N ASN A 138 2.58 3.91 -9.72
CA ASN A 138 2.59 3.01 -10.87
C ASN A 138 1.38 3.18 -11.81
N LEU A 139 0.21 3.56 -11.27
CA LEU A 139 -1.06 3.61 -12.02
C LEU A 139 -1.43 5.02 -12.54
N TYR A 140 -0.72 6.06 -12.12
CA TYR A 140 -0.97 7.43 -12.60
C TYR A 140 0.28 8.03 -13.26
N PRO A 141 0.11 8.88 -14.29
CA PRO A 141 1.21 9.67 -14.82
C PRO A 141 1.89 10.48 -13.71
N GLN A 142 3.21 10.70 -13.81
CA GLN A 142 3.99 11.31 -12.72
C GLN A 142 3.41 12.63 -12.19
N THR A 143 2.88 13.48 -13.07
CA THR A 143 2.24 14.76 -12.70
C THR A 143 1.00 14.55 -11.82
N GLN A 144 0.15 13.59 -12.19
CA GLN A 144 -1.05 13.24 -11.43
C GLN A 144 -0.71 12.51 -10.12
N ALA A 145 0.29 11.63 -10.15
CA ALA A 145 0.77 10.92 -8.98
C ALA A 145 1.31 11.90 -7.92
N LYS A 146 2.21 12.81 -8.31
CA LYS A 146 2.75 13.86 -7.41
C LYS A 146 1.65 14.69 -6.76
N ARG A 147 0.64 15.11 -7.54
CA ARG A 147 -0.51 15.87 -7.01
C ARG A 147 -1.30 15.07 -5.98
N LYS A 148 -1.67 13.82 -6.29
CA LYS A 148 -2.42 12.93 -5.38
C LYS A 148 -1.65 12.68 -4.09
N LEU A 149 -0.36 12.37 -4.20
CA LEU A 149 0.52 12.14 -3.03
C LEU A 149 0.64 13.39 -2.15
N ARG A 150 0.74 14.59 -2.74
CA ARG A 150 0.75 15.85 -1.98
C ARG A 150 -0.54 16.06 -1.19
N THR A 151 -1.69 15.81 -1.80
CA THR A 151 -3.00 15.91 -1.13
C THR A 151 -3.11 14.92 0.04
N LEU A 152 -2.61 13.69 -0.12
CA LEU A 152 -2.61 12.68 0.94
C LEU A 152 -1.71 13.06 2.11
N LYS A 153 -0.51 13.57 1.83
CA LYS A 153 0.41 14.08 2.87
C LYS A 153 -0.19 15.25 3.65
N LYS A 154 -0.91 16.16 2.98
CA LYS A 154 -1.61 17.27 3.65
C LYS A 154 -2.71 16.76 4.56
N PHE A 155 -3.53 15.82 4.09
CA PHE A 155 -4.59 15.20 4.89
C PHE A 155 -4.02 14.55 6.15
N ARG A 156 -2.93 13.76 6.03
CA ARG A 156 -2.29 13.10 7.17
C ARG A 156 -1.82 14.11 8.23
N LYS A 157 -1.18 15.21 7.82
CA LYS A 157 -0.78 16.27 8.76
C LYS A 157 -1.98 16.84 9.52
N SER A 158 -3.09 17.13 8.83
CA SER A 158 -4.30 17.63 9.49
C SER A 158 -4.99 16.60 10.40
N HIS A 159 -4.95 15.31 10.08
CA HIS A 159 -5.57 14.27 10.90
C HIS A 159 -4.74 13.97 12.15
N ILE A 160 -3.40 13.89 12.02
CA ILE A 160 -2.50 13.76 13.18
C ILE A 160 -2.70 14.93 14.14
N ILE A 161 -2.83 16.17 13.64
CA ILE A 161 -3.08 17.34 14.50
C ILE A 161 -4.43 17.21 15.22
N LYS A 162 -5.47 16.68 14.57
CA LYS A 162 -6.77 16.44 15.20
C LYS A 162 -6.72 15.32 16.24
N ASP A 163 -6.06 14.20 15.96
CA ASP A 163 -5.93 13.10 16.91
C ASP A 163 -5.08 13.50 18.13
N VAL A 164 -4.07 14.34 17.94
CA VAL A 164 -3.27 14.94 19.02
C VAL A 164 -4.11 15.94 19.82
N ALA A 165 -4.89 16.81 19.16
CA ALA A 165 -5.77 17.78 19.81
C ALA A 165 -6.90 17.11 20.62
N ILE A 166 -7.50 16.03 20.08
CA ILE A 166 -8.53 15.24 20.78
C ILE A 166 -7.92 14.52 22.00
N ARG A 167 -6.68 14.02 21.89
CA ARG A 167 -5.97 13.40 23.03
C ARG A 167 -5.49 14.40 24.07
N SER A 168 -5.21 15.66 23.71
CA SER A 168 -4.91 16.71 24.71
C SER A 168 -6.16 17.17 25.44
N ASP A 169 -7.31 17.25 24.76
CA ASP A 169 -8.59 17.64 25.36
C ASP A 169 -9.11 16.57 26.34
N GLN A 170 -8.92 15.29 26.02
CA GLN A 170 -9.28 14.16 26.90
C GLN A 170 -8.38 14.05 28.14
N LYS A 171 -7.18 14.64 28.15
CA LYS A 171 -6.28 14.64 29.31
C LYS A 171 -6.66 15.69 30.36
N GLU A 172 -7.34 16.77 29.98
CA GLU A 172 -7.84 17.77 30.94
C GLU A 172 -9.13 17.31 31.64
N THR A 173 -9.96 16.49 30.98
CA THR A 173 -11.14 15.87 31.63
C THR A 173 -10.83 14.72 32.60
N PHE A 174 -9.59 14.21 32.63
CA PHE A 174 -9.21 13.09 33.51
C PHE A 174 -8.56 13.52 34.83
N CYS A 175 -8.28 14.82 35.03
CA CYS A 175 -7.62 15.35 36.23
C CYS A 175 -8.54 16.09 37.20
N LEU A 176 -9.88 16.06 37.02
CA LEU A 176 -10.84 16.74 37.90
C LEU A 176 -11.82 15.81 38.64
N ASN A 177 -11.58 14.50 38.64
CA ASN A 177 -12.42 13.54 39.38
C ASN A 177 -11.60 12.61 40.29
N TYR A 178 -10.88 13.20 41.26
CA TYR A 178 -10.45 12.50 42.48
C TYR A 178 -10.57 13.45 43.67
#